data_AF-A0A836IX87-F1
#
_entry.id   AF-A0A836IX87-F1
#
_cell.length_a   1.000
_cell.length_b   1.000
_cell.length_c   1.000
_cell.angle_alpha   90.00
_cell.angle_beta   90.00
_cell.angle_gamma   90.00
#
_symmetry.space_group_name_H-M   'P 1'
#
loop_
_entity.id
_entity.type
_entity.pdbx_description
1 polymer ?
#
loop_
_entity_poly.entity_id
_entity_poly.type
_entity_poly.pdbx_seq_one_letter_code
_entity_poly.pdbx_strand_id
1 'polypeptide(L)'
;MFSKGYSVLLRPYQHVAFAKRSAAGGVKLNKGALTERERGDSFTEPEVYRSTKNVTAMLKTKRKERRLLEEERQSTMMNKLNLDARTEEALHAGRRLPQTPAEMQAVRSSDDAVAEVRCNSNEYSTTMRNLMRREVDRRDHVADKFGQPPTSREFYQLFRKLRSADSEEEAVERHQRRLVEEHGVYPSSRIDSYMLDDDSYFPDWVHALPYSIRDRVKYGSLGLTEEDEALRVRLARLPRDARLREWKRLKAAKEYRAANEETLTLAELRDVRQGKRRFHWLQRKRQKRASALRRMAMRKPEGHELWPSSVTDFSQRIAFIAQHVENGLQTGGKWPLDEDALTKAKIKRRQSEAERTFLMSLDEKKIAASAGRGGMHGGMKELLDALDEPEKRYKKLSRKTYANRVNAIVHGDQDEHGRQYRKLHNLATRRQRRFDSLAEMALEKEVRKEPLINVSGLNHTDDEHWSRHEKSWMDGLPSTRYGS
;
A
#
# COMPACT_ATOMS: atom_id res chain seq x y z
N MET A 1 11.03 -8.31 49.25
CA MET A 1 9.97 -9.08 48.55
C MET A 1 8.56 -8.70 49.03
N PHE A 2 8.20 -7.41 49.11
CA PHE A 2 6.83 -7.00 49.44
C PHE A 2 6.54 -5.64 48.78
N SER A 3 5.54 -5.55 47.89
CA SER A 3 4.73 -4.33 47.61
C SER A 3 3.79 -4.43 46.39
N LYS A 4 3.79 -5.50 45.59
CA LYS A 4 2.90 -5.57 44.41
C LYS A 4 1.40 -5.76 44.73
N GLY A 5 1.05 -6.25 45.92
CA GLY A 5 -0.33 -6.56 46.31
C GLY A 5 -1.22 -5.34 46.66
N TYR A 6 -0.66 -4.32 47.34
CA TYR A 6 -1.44 -3.17 47.81
C TYR A 6 -1.87 -2.20 46.68
N SER A 7 -1.22 -2.25 45.51
CA SER A 7 -1.56 -1.36 44.40
C SER A 7 -2.83 -1.76 43.65
N VAL A 8 -3.26 -3.02 43.73
CA VAL A 8 -4.39 -3.54 42.93
C VAL A 8 -5.73 -3.04 43.46
N LEU A 9 -5.87 -2.92 44.79
CA LEU A 9 -7.10 -2.44 45.46
C LEU A 9 -7.28 -0.92 45.37
N LEU A 10 -6.21 -0.15 45.13
CA LEU A 10 -6.24 1.32 45.02
C LEU A 10 -6.46 1.84 43.59
N ARG A 11 -6.25 1.00 42.56
CA ARG A 11 -6.44 1.39 41.15
C ARG A 11 -7.84 1.92 40.84
N PRO A 12 -8.94 1.29 41.30
CA PRO A 12 -10.27 1.80 41.03
C PRO A 12 -10.48 3.19 41.65
N TYR A 13 -9.99 3.41 42.87
CA TYR A 13 -10.15 4.69 43.61
C TYR A 13 -9.42 5.86 42.93
N GLN A 14 -8.23 5.62 42.38
CA GLN A 14 -7.47 6.62 41.61
C GLN A 14 -8.16 7.04 40.30
N HIS A 15 -8.99 6.17 39.72
CA HIS A 15 -9.72 6.44 38.48
C HIS A 15 -11.08 7.13 38.72
N VAL A 16 -11.58 7.20 39.95
CA VAL A 16 -12.92 7.76 40.28
C VAL A 16 -13.11 9.19 39.76
N ALA A 17 -12.06 10.02 39.79
CA ALA A 17 -12.11 11.41 39.34
C ALA A 17 -12.30 11.58 37.82
N PHE A 18 -12.04 10.54 37.02
CA PHE A 18 -12.06 10.62 35.55
C PHE A 18 -12.99 9.60 34.89
N ALA A 19 -13.23 8.46 35.54
CA ALA A 19 -14.00 7.37 34.97
C ALA A 19 -15.50 7.67 34.99
N LYS A 20 -16.23 7.16 33.99
CA LYS A 20 -17.70 7.18 33.99
C LYS A 20 -18.20 6.33 35.16
N ARG A 21 -19.07 6.91 35.99
CA ARG A 21 -19.71 6.22 37.12
C ARG A 21 -21.13 5.85 36.70
N SER A 22 -21.49 4.58 36.85
CA SER A 22 -22.83 4.10 36.58
C SER A 22 -23.22 3.03 37.59
N ALA A 23 -24.31 3.26 38.32
CA ALA A 23 -24.89 2.26 39.23
C ALA A 23 -25.50 1.08 38.44
N ALA A 24 -26.03 1.35 37.24
CA ALA A 24 -26.62 0.36 36.34
C ALA A 24 -25.58 -0.32 35.41
N GLY A 25 -24.28 -0.25 35.72
CA GLY A 25 -23.23 -0.90 34.92
C GLY A 25 -23.05 -0.32 33.50
N GLY A 26 -23.60 0.86 33.21
CA GLY A 26 -23.53 1.48 31.89
C GLY A 26 -24.58 0.98 30.89
N VAL A 27 -25.59 0.22 31.32
CA VAL A 27 -26.67 -0.25 30.45
C VAL A 27 -27.53 0.94 29.99
N LYS A 28 -27.47 1.23 28.69
CA LYS A 28 -28.27 2.27 28.01
C LYS A 28 -28.96 1.67 26.78
N LEU A 29 -29.94 0.80 27.00
CA LEU A 29 -30.73 0.19 25.92
C LEU A 29 -31.97 1.04 25.64
N ASN A 30 -32.06 1.61 24.44
CA ASN A 30 -33.28 2.24 23.95
C ASN A 30 -34.04 1.25 23.06
N LYS A 31 -35.18 0.75 23.54
CA LYS A 31 -36.01 -0.21 22.80
C LYS A 31 -36.77 0.41 21.61
N GLY A 32 -36.82 1.73 21.51
CA GLY A 32 -37.44 2.44 20.38
C GLY A 32 -36.45 2.85 19.28
N ALA A 33 -35.15 2.62 19.48
CA ALA A 33 -34.15 2.88 18.44
C ALA A 33 -33.99 1.64 17.55
N LEU A 34 -33.91 1.86 16.23
CA LEU A 34 -33.71 0.77 15.27
C LEU A 34 -32.42 0.00 15.58
N THR A 35 -32.58 -1.28 15.88
CA THR A 35 -31.47 -2.19 16.14
C THR A 35 -30.78 -2.62 14.83
N GLU A 36 -29.57 -3.15 14.93
CA GLU A 36 -28.87 -3.73 13.77
C GLU A 36 -29.67 -4.86 13.12
N ARG A 37 -30.48 -5.60 13.89
CA ARG A 37 -31.35 -6.65 13.37
C ARG A 37 -32.51 -6.08 12.53
N GLU A 38 -33.12 -4.99 12.99
CA GLU A 38 -34.24 -4.34 12.27
C GLU A 38 -33.77 -3.60 11.03
N ARG A 39 -32.57 -3.01 11.07
CA ARG A 39 -31.93 -2.42 9.88
C ARG A 39 -31.59 -3.47 8.81
N GLY A 40 -31.47 -4.74 9.20
CA GLY A 40 -31.24 -5.84 8.28
C GLY A 40 -29.83 -5.80 7.68
N ASP A 41 -29.76 -5.80 6.34
CA ASP A 41 -28.50 -5.91 5.60
C ASP A 41 -28.01 -4.53 5.13
N SER A 42 -26.84 -4.10 5.61
CA SER A 42 -26.28 -2.78 5.31
C SER A 42 -25.64 -2.67 3.92
N PHE A 43 -25.71 -3.70 3.06
CA PHE A 43 -25.08 -3.66 1.73
C PHE A 43 -25.63 -2.55 0.82
N THR A 44 -26.85 -2.08 1.07
CA THR A 44 -27.51 -0.99 0.34
C THR A 44 -27.00 0.41 0.73
N GLU A 45 -26.25 0.52 1.83
CA GLU A 45 -25.69 1.80 2.28
C GLU A 45 -24.54 2.25 1.36
N PRO A 46 -24.50 3.52 0.94
CA PRO A 46 -23.47 4.04 0.02
C PRO A 46 -22.06 3.91 0.56
N GLU A 47 -21.88 3.96 1.87
CA GLU A 47 -20.58 3.77 2.52
C GLU A 47 -20.05 2.34 2.37
N VAL A 48 -20.95 1.36 2.17
CA VAL A 48 -20.62 -0.06 2.05
C VAL A 48 -20.33 -0.43 0.60
N TYR A 49 -21.27 -0.24 -0.34
CA TYR A 49 -21.07 -0.67 -1.73
C TYR A 49 -20.07 0.20 -2.52
N ARG A 50 -19.85 1.47 -2.11
CA ARG A 50 -18.79 2.33 -2.70
C ARG A 50 -17.46 2.24 -1.94
N SER A 51 -17.34 1.36 -0.94
CA SER A 51 -16.12 1.27 -0.14
C SER A 51 -14.95 0.77 -0.97
N THR A 52 -13.92 1.60 -1.13
CA THR A 52 -12.66 1.24 -1.80
C THR A 52 -11.52 1.00 -0.82
N LYS A 53 -11.82 1.06 0.50
CA LYS A 53 -10.82 0.95 1.57
C LYS A 53 -11.03 -0.29 2.45
N ASN A 54 -12.18 -0.94 2.35
CA ASN A 54 -12.51 -2.12 3.15
C ASN A 54 -12.69 -3.35 2.25
N VAL A 55 -11.80 -4.32 2.42
CA VAL A 55 -11.81 -5.61 1.71
C VAL A 55 -13.07 -6.41 2.01
N THR A 56 -13.53 -6.43 3.28
CA THR A 56 -14.74 -7.13 3.68
C THR A 56 -15.99 -6.55 3.04
N ALA A 57 -16.10 -5.21 2.99
CA ALA A 57 -17.23 -4.55 2.32
C ALA A 57 -17.27 -4.93 0.83
N MET A 58 -16.15 -4.76 0.12
CA MET A 58 -16.06 -5.10 -1.30
C MET A 58 -16.40 -6.57 -1.59
N LEU A 59 -15.88 -7.49 -0.77
CA LEU A 59 -16.09 -8.92 -0.94
C LEU A 59 -17.55 -9.32 -0.65
N LYS A 60 -18.12 -8.84 0.47
CA LYS A 60 -19.48 -9.20 0.88
C LYS A 60 -20.53 -8.56 -0.04
N THR A 61 -20.37 -7.29 -0.41
CA THR A 61 -21.31 -6.61 -1.31
C THR A 61 -21.34 -7.29 -2.67
N LYS A 62 -20.20 -7.54 -3.29
CA LYS A 62 -20.16 -8.24 -4.60
C LYS A 62 -20.79 -9.62 -4.55
N ARG A 63 -20.55 -10.39 -3.47
CA ARG A 63 -21.17 -11.70 -3.27
C ARG A 63 -22.69 -11.57 -3.11
N LYS A 64 -23.16 -10.57 -2.36
CA LYS A 64 -24.58 -10.31 -2.14
C LYS A 64 -25.28 -9.89 -3.43
N GLU A 65 -24.75 -8.90 -4.15
CA GLU A 65 -25.26 -8.44 -5.44
C GLU A 65 -25.35 -9.58 -6.45
N ARG A 66 -24.28 -10.38 -6.58
CA ARG A 66 -24.28 -11.53 -7.49
C ARG A 66 -25.36 -12.53 -7.11
N ARG A 67 -25.44 -12.90 -5.83
CA ARG A 67 -26.45 -13.85 -5.34
C ARG A 67 -27.87 -13.35 -5.62
N LEU A 68 -28.16 -12.07 -5.39
CA LEU A 68 -29.47 -11.49 -5.68
C LEU A 68 -29.80 -11.50 -7.17
N LEU A 69 -28.82 -11.18 -8.03
CA LEU A 69 -29.01 -11.26 -9.49
C LEU A 69 -29.23 -12.70 -9.98
N GLU A 70 -28.58 -13.68 -9.36
CA GLU A 70 -28.78 -15.09 -9.66
C GLU A 70 -30.17 -15.57 -9.22
N GLU A 71 -30.58 -15.24 -7.98
CA GLU A 71 -31.92 -15.53 -7.45
C GLU A 71 -33.02 -14.89 -8.33
N GLU A 72 -32.84 -13.64 -8.77
CA GLU A 72 -33.77 -12.95 -9.69
C GLU A 72 -33.81 -13.62 -11.07
N ARG A 73 -32.67 -14.00 -11.65
CA ARG A 73 -32.61 -14.72 -12.93
C ARG A 73 -33.29 -16.08 -12.86
N GLN A 74 -33.09 -16.82 -11.77
CA GLN A 74 -33.75 -18.10 -11.56
C GLN A 74 -35.26 -17.91 -11.40
N SER A 75 -35.70 -17.00 -10.53
CA SER A 75 -37.12 -16.72 -10.31
C SER A 75 -37.82 -16.26 -11.60
N THR A 76 -37.23 -15.33 -12.36
CA THR A 76 -37.80 -14.86 -13.63
C THR A 76 -37.89 -15.96 -14.67
N MET A 77 -36.97 -16.93 -14.67
CA MET A 77 -37.02 -18.07 -15.57
C MET A 77 -38.07 -19.10 -15.13
N MET A 78 -38.19 -19.42 -13.84
CA MET A 78 -39.23 -20.32 -13.34
C MET A 78 -40.64 -19.77 -13.59
N ASN A 79 -40.82 -18.46 -13.39
CA ASN A 79 -42.07 -17.77 -13.74
C ASN A 79 -42.39 -17.88 -15.24
N LYS A 80 -41.39 -17.81 -16.13
CA LYS A 80 -41.61 -17.99 -17.59
C LYS A 80 -41.99 -19.42 -17.96
N LEU A 81 -41.57 -20.40 -17.17
CA LEU A 81 -41.90 -21.81 -17.37
C LEU A 81 -43.26 -22.19 -16.79
N ASN A 82 -43.99 -21.26 -16.16
CA ASN A 82 -45.28 -21.47 -15.50
C ASN A 82 -45.26 -22.66 -14.53
N LEU A 83 -44.17 -22.83 -13.79
CA LEU A 83 -44.06 -23.85 -12.76
C LEU A 83 -44.69 -23.34 -11.47
N ASP A 84 -45.53 -24.16 -10.84
CA ASP A 84 -46.07 -23.86 -9.52
C ASP A 84 -44.96 -23.84 -8.46
N ALA A 85 -45.04 -22.96 -7.46
CA ALA A 85 -44.02 -22.82 -6.43
C ALA A 85 -43.69 -24.15 -5.70
N ARG A 86 -44.67 -25.05 -5.55
CA ARG A 86 -44.47 -26.39 -4.95
C ARG A 86 -43.69 -27.34 -5.85
N THR A 87 -43.88 -27.26 -7.17
CA THR A 87 -43.14 -28.10 -8.13
C THR A 87 -41.72 -27.57 -8.32
N GLU A 88 -41.55 -26.25 -8.36
CA GLU A 88 -40.26 -25.57 -8.34
C GLU A 88 -39.42 -25.97 -7.12
N GLU A 89 -39.96 -25.86 -5.90
CA GLU A 89 -39.24 -26.23 -4.68
C GLU A 89 -38.91 -27.73 -4.62
N ALA A 90 -39.81 -28.59 -5.10
CA ALA A 90 -39.57 -30.02 -5.14
C ALA A 90 -38.46 -30.43 -6.13
N LEU A 91 -38.35 -29.73 -7.26
CA LEU A 91 -37.28 -29.93 -8.24
C LEU A 91 -35.94 -29.38 -7.72
N HIS A 92 -35.93 -28.17 -7.15
CA HIS A 92 -34.72 -27.58 -6.56
C HIS A 92 -34.16 -28.38 -5.39
N ALA A 93 -35.03 -28.91 -4.53
CA ALA A 93 -34.63 -29.75 -3.41
C ALA A 93 -34.21 -31.17 -3.83
N GLY A 94 -34.28 -31.51 -5.13
CA GLY A 94 -34.02 -32.85 -5.64
C GLY A 94 -35.00 -33.91 -5.14
N ARG A 95 -36.17 -33.50 -4.64
CA ARG A 95 -37.19 -34.40 -4.08
C ARG A 95 -38.04 -35.07 -5.16
N ARG A 96 -38.07 -34.48 -6.36
CA ARG A 96 -38.80 -34.99 -7.52
C ARG A 96 -37.93 -34.89 -8.77
N LEU A 97 -38.03 -35.90 -9.63
CA LEU A 97 -37.41 -35.87 -10.96
C LEU A 97 -38.29 -35.10 -11.94
N PRO A 98 -37.71 -34.37 -12.90
CA PRO A 98 -38.47 -33.63 -13.91
C PRO A 98 -39.21 -34.62 -14.82
N GLN A 99 -40.51 -34.40 -15.02
CA GLN A 99 -41.39 -35.23 -15.86
C GLN A 99 -41.90 -34.51 -17.09
N THR A 100 -42.01 -33.17 -17.06
CA THR A 100 -42.48 -32.38 -18.21
C THR A 100 -41.32 -31.66 -18.92
N PRO A 101 -41.49 -31.22 -20.18
CA PRO A 101 -40.50 -30.41 -20.88
C PRO A 101 -40.12 -29.12 -20.14
N ALA A 102 -41.09 -28.47 -19.49
CA ALA A 102 -40.86 -27.29 -18.66
C ALA A 102 -40.05 -27.61 -17.40
N GLU A 103 -40.35 -28.71 -16.71
CA GLU A 103 -39.59 -29.19 -15.55
C GLU A 103 -38.16 -29.60 -15.95
N MET A 104 -37.99 -30.27 -17.10
CA MET A 104 -36.66 -30.61 -17.64
C MET A 104 -35.86 -29.35 -17.99
N GLN A 105 -36.50 -28.34 -18.56
CA GLN A 105 -35.86 -27.06 -18.88
C GLN A 105 -35.45 -26.31 -17.60
N ALA A 106 -36.27 -26.32 -16.56
CA ALA A 106 -35.97 -25.74 -15.25
C ALA A 106 -34.77 -26.41 -14.56
N VAL A 107 -34.70 -27.74 -14.58
CA VAL A 107 -33.57 -28.49 -14.00
C VAL A 107 -32.29 -28.24 -14.80
N ARG A 108 -32.34 -28.34 -16.13
CA ARG A 108 -31.17 -28.08 -16.99
C ARG A 108 -30.60 -26.69 -16.79
N SER A 109 -31.46 -25.70 -16.75
CA SER A 109 -31.05 -24.32 -16.55
C SER A 109 -30.59 -24.01 -15.12
N SER A 110 -31.09 -24.74 -14.12
CA SER A 110 -30.55 -24.71 -12.76
C SER A 110 -29.17 -25.35 -12.70
N ASP A 111 -28.97 -26.48 -13.36
CA ASP A 111 -27.68 -27.16 -13.49
C ASP A 111 -26.66 -26.29 -14.26
N ASP A 112 -27.08 -25.68 -15.36
CA ASP A 112 -26.29 -24.72 -16.14
C ASP A 112 -25.96 -23.49 -15.29
N ALA A 113 -26.92 -22.95 -14.53
CA ALA A 113 -26.67 -21.84 -13.61
C ALA A 113 -25.66 -22.23 -12.52
N VAL A 114 -25.76 -23.43 -11.93
CA VAL A 114 -24.78 -23.91 -10.94
C VAL A 114 -23.39 -24.09 -11.58
N ALA A 115 -23.33 -24.59 -12.82
CA ALA A 115 -22.09 -24.70 -13.57
C ALA A 115 -21.49 -23.32 -13.91
N GLU A 116 -22.30 -22.35 -14.31
CA GLU A 116 -21.91 -20.95 -14.57
C GLU A 116 -21.47 -20.22 -13.30
N VAL A 117 -22.15 -20.43 -12.18
CA VAL A 117 -21.78 -19.87 -10.86
C VAL A 117 -20.39 -20.35 -10.44
N ARG A 118 -20.09 -21.65 -10.64
CA ARG A 118 -18.75 -22.21 -10.43
C ARG A 118 -17.71 -21.60 -11.39
N CYS A 119 -18.14 -21.09 -12.54
CA CYS A 119 -17.30 -20.45 -13.55
C CYS A 119 -17.22 -18.92 -13.45
N ASN A 120 -17.80 -18.28 -12.43
CA ASN A 120 -17.82 -16.81 -12.32
C ASN A 120 -16.76 -16.28 -11.34
N SER A 121 -15.66 -15.77 -11.91
CA SER A 121 -14.45 -15.36 -11.18
C SER A 121 -14.42 -13.92 -10.65
N ASN A 122 -15.46 -13.11 -10.84
CA ASN A 122 -15.43 -11.66 -10.63
C ASN A 122 -15.32 -11.17 -9.16
N GLU A 123 -15.20 -12.08 -8.19
CA GLU A 123 -15.08 -11.74 -6.77
C GLU A 123 -13.77 -10.99 -6.45
N TYR A 124 -12.68 -11.23 -7.19
CA TYR A 124 -11.39 -10.63 -6.93
C TYR A 124 -11.08 -9.44 -7.85
N SER A 125 -11.06 -8.22 -7.30
CA SER A 125 -10.73 -7.00 -8.07
C SER A 125 -9.30 -6.50 -7.84
N THR A 126 -8.82 -5.69 -8.79
CA THR A 126 -7.55 -4.94 -8.71
C THR A 126 -7.47 -4.05 -7.48
N THR A 127 -8.58 -3.39 -7.15
CA THR A 127 -8.71 -2.58 -5.93
C THR A 127 -8.51 -3.42 -4.67
N MET A 128 -9.05 -4.63 -4.62
CA MET A 128 -8.87 -5.54 -3.49
C MET A 128 -7.41 -6.00 -3.39
N ARG A 129 -6.79 -6.37 -4.51
CA ARG A 129 -5.36 -6.68 -4.57
C ARG A 129 -4.49 -5.54 -4.06
N ASN A 130 -4.77 -4.33 -4.50
CA ASN A 130 -4.03 -3.14 -4.09
C ASN A 130 -4.22 -2.87 -2.59
N LEU A 131 -5.39 -3.14 -2.01
CA LEU A 131 -5.60 -3.07 -0.56
C LEU A 131 -4.81 -4.14 0.21
N MET A 132 -4.69 -5.35 -0.31
CA MET A 132 -3.87 -6.40 0.34
C MET A 132 -2.39 -5.99 0.35
N ARG A 133 -1.88 -5.42 -0.75
CA ARG A 133 -0.50 -4.91 -0.84
C ARG A 133 -0.28 -3.60 -0.08
N ARG A 134 -1.34 -2.83 0.19
CA ARG A 134 -1.28 -1.53 0.88
C ARG A 134 -0.64 -1.60 2.27
N GLU A 135 -0.72 -2.74 2.96
CA GLU A 135 -0.05 -2.90 4.25
C GLU A 135 1.48 -2.83 4.11
N VAL A 136 2.05 -3.37 3.04
CA VAL A 136 3.48 -3.25 2.74
C VAL A 136 3.83 -1.79 2.44
N ASP A 137 3.06 -1.14 1.56
CA ASP A 137 3.28 0.27 1.21
C ASP A 137 3.17 1.19 2.45
N ARG A 138 2.21 0.91 3.35
CA ARG A 138 2.04 1.64 4.61
C ARG A 138 3.27 1.47 5.52
N ARG A 139 3.79 0.24 5.66
CA ARG A 139 4.98 -0.02 6.48
C ARG A 139 6.20 0.69 5.92
N ASP A 140 6.43 0.58 4.61
CA ASP A 140 7.53 1.26 3.92
C ASP A 140 7.41 2.79 4.09
N HIS A 141 6.21 3.36 3.97
CA HIS A 141 5.97 4.79 4.20
C HIS A 141 6.26 5.22 5.65
N VAL A 142 5.79 4.47 6.65
CA VAL A 142 6.00 4.80 8.07
C VAL A 142 7.49 4.67 8.42
N ALA A 143 8.17 3.65 7.90
CA ALA A 143 9.60 3.45 8.08
C ALA A 143 10.44 4.54 7.41
N ASP A 144 10.01 5.06 6.26
CA ASP A 144 10.68 6.16 5.57
C ASP A 144 10.48 7.51 6.27
N LYS A 145 9.26 7.77 6.74
CA LYS A 145 8.87 9.06 7.33
C LYS A 145 9.28 9.23 8.79
N PHE A 146 9.29 8.14 9.55
CA PHE A 146 9.52 8.16 11.00
C PHE A 146 10.61 7.16 11.43
N GLY A 147 11.39 6.63 10.48
CA GLY A 147 12.48 5.71 10.77
C GLY A 147 13.57 6.39 11.59
N GLN A 148 14.05 5.69 12.61
CA GLN A 148 15.28 6.09 13.28
C GLN A 148 16.49 5.76 12.38
N PRO A 149 17.64 6.43 12.58
CA PRO A 149 18.88 6.07 11.91
C PRO A 149 19.20 4.57 12.11
N PRO A 150 19.62 3.86 11.05
CA PRO A 150 19.82 2.41 11.11
C PRO A 150 21.03 2.03 11.99
N THR A 151 20.90 0.91 12.71
CA THR A 151 21.99 0.28 13.46
C THR A 151 23.11 -0.26 12.55
N SER A 152 24.29 -0.61 13.09
CA SER A 152 25.46 -1.18 12.34
C SER A 152 25.05 -2.29 11.38
N ARG A 153 24.30 -3.25 11.90
CA ARG A 153 23.82 -4.41 11.16
C ARG A 153 22.82 -4.02 10.07
N GLU A 154 21.86 -3.15 10.37
CA GLU A 154 20.86 -2.70 9.39
C GLU A 154 21.48 -1.90 8.25
N PHE A 155 22.42 -1.00 8.57
CA PHE A 155 23.17 -0.25 7.57
C PHE A 155 23.93 -1.18 6.63
N TYR A 156 24.68 -2.15 7.16
CA TYR A 156 25.41 -3.10 6.33
C TYR A 156 24.47 -3.97 5.48
N GLN A 157 23.30 -4.37 6.01
CA GLN A 157 22.29 -5.10 5.24
C GLN A 157 21.73 -4.26 4.10
N LEU A 158 21.44 -2.97 4.33
CA LEU A 158 20.97 -2.06 3.27
C LEU A 158 22.06 -1.85 2.20
N PHE A 159 23.30 -1.59 2.64
CA PHE A 159 24.44 -1.42 1.75
C PHE A 159 24.67 -2.66 0.88
N ARG A 160 24.73 -3.85 1.51
CA ARG A 160 24.91 -5.13 0.80
C ARG A 160 23.80 -5.35 -0.22
N LYS A 161 22.54 -5.12 0.15
CA LYS A 161 21.38 -5.27 -0.74
C LYS A 161 21.42 -4.31 -1.93
N LEU A 162 21.85 -3.06 -1.72
CA LEU A 162 21.96 -2.09 -2.81
C LEU A 162 23.12 -2.39 -3.74
N ARG A 163 24.25 -2.85 -3.20
CA ARG A 163 25.42 -3.28 -4.00
C ARG A 163 25.14 -4.56 -4.78
N SER A 164 24.39 -5.51 -4.20
CA SER A 164 24.06 -6.77 -4.87
C SER A 164 22.87 -6.67 -5.81
N ALA A 165 22.15 -5.54 -5.83
CA ALA A 165 20.93 -5.41 -6.64
C ALA A 165 21.18 -5.63 -8.13
N ASP A 166 22.26 -5.03 -8.66
CA ASP A 166 22.60 -5.14 -10.09
C ASP A 166 23.06 -6.58 -10.42
N SER A 167 23.89 -7.18 -9.56
CA SER A 167 24.32 -8.58 -9.71
C SER A 167 23.17 -9.59 -9.59
N GLU A 168 22.17 -9.33 -8.75
CA GLU A 168 20.95 -10.14 -8.67
C GLU A 168 20.11 -10.02 -9.95
N GLU A 169 20.01 -8.83 -10.54
CA GLU A 169 19.31 -8.62 -11.82
C GLU A 169 20.01 -9.36 -12.97
N GLU A 170 21.35 -9.29 -13.05
CA GLU A 170 22.15 -10.06 -14.00
C GLU A 170 22.02 -11.57 -13.81
N ALA A 171 21.97 -12.05 -12.57
CA ALA A 171 21.79 -13.47 -12.28
C ALA A 171 20.41 -13.97 -12.71
N VAL A 172 19.36 -13.18 -12.44
CA VAL A 172 17.99 -13.49 -12.90
C VAL A 172 17.95 -13.57 -14.42
N GLU A 173 18.57 -12.61 -15.11
CA GLU A 173 18.64 -12.59 -16.57
C GLU A 173 19.39 -13.81 -17.12
N ARG A 174 20.53 -14.18 -16.53
CA ARG A 174 21.29 -15.36 -16.92
C ARG A 174 20.46 -16.65 -16.77
N HIS A 175 19.73 -16.80 -15.67
CA HIS A 175 18.83 -17.94 -15.48
C HIS A 175 17.66 -17.94 -16.47
N GLN A 176 17.12 -16.77 -16.82
CA GLN A 176 16.06 -16.65 -17.82
C GLN A 176 16.56 -17.01 -19.23
N ARG A 177 17.76 -16.55 -19.62
CA ARG A 177 18.37 -16.93 -20.91
C ARG A 177 18.60 -18.44 -20.97
N ARG A 178 19.20 -19.02 -19.93
CA ARG A 178 19.39 -20.47 -19.81
C ARG A 178 18.07 -21.25 -19.96
N LEU A 179 17.01 -20.79 -19.30
CA LEU A 179 15.69 -21.42 -19.36
C LEU A 179 15.10 -21.41 -20.78
N VAL A 180 15.32 -20.33 -21.54
CA VAL A 180 14.87 -20.22 -22.93
C VAL A 180 15.74 -21.07 -23.86
N GLU A 181 17.06 -21.00 -23.72
CA GLU A 181 18.02 -21.66 -24.61
C GLU A 181 18.07 -23.19 -24.42
N GLU A 182 18.09 -23.68 -23.18
CA GLU A 182 18.20 -25.12 -22.89
C GLU A 182 16.86 -25.85 -22.93
N HIS A 183 15.78 -25.20 -22.46
CA HIS A 183 14.48 -25.85 -22.26
C HIS A 183 13.37 -25.33 -23.19
N GLY A 184 13.64 -24.33 -24.04
CA GLY A 184 12.65 -23.79 -24.97
C GLY A 184 11.47 -23.08 -24.28
N VAL A 185 11.60 -22.70 -23.00
CA VAL A 185 10.50 -22.08 -22.23
C VAL A 185 10.51 -20.57 -22.47
N TYR A 186 9.91 -20.16 -23.58
CA TYR A 186 9.83 -18.76 -24.01
C TYR A 186 8.95 -17.90 -23.09
N PRO A 187 9.10 -16.56 -23.12
CA PRO A 187 8.24 -15.64 -22.36
C PRO A 187 6.73 -15.87 -22.55
N SER A 188 6.29 -16.25 -23.76
CA SER A 188 4.89 -16.57 -24.06
C SER A 188 4.38 -17.75 -23.23
N SER A 189 5.12 -18.86 -23.20
CA SER A 189 4.81 -20.04 -22.39
C SER A 189 4.85 -19.74 -20.88
N ARG A 190 5.73 -18.83 -20.45
CA ARG A 190 5.81 -18.38 -19.04
C ARG A 190 4.63 -17.51 -18.62
N ILE A 191 4.07 -16.72 -19.53
CA ILE A 191 2.82 -15.98 -19.27
C ILE A 191 1.65 -16.96 -19.18
N ASP A 192 1.60 -17.94 -20.08
CA ASP A 192 0.57 -18.98 -20.05
C ASP A 192 0.64 -19.76 -18.72
N SER A 193 1.83 -20.17 -18.29
CA SER A 193 2.03 -20.86 -17.01
C SER A 193 1.64 -20.00 -15.81
N TYR A 194 1.97 -18.70 -15.84
CA TYR A 194 1.55 -17.76 -14.81
C TYR A 194 0.02 -17.68 -14.70
N MET A 195 -0.67 -17.43 -15.81
CA MET A 195 -2.12 -17.21 -15.83
C MET A 195 -2.93 -18.46 -15.55
N LEU A 196 -2.41 -19.62 -15.94
CA LEU A 196 -3.03 -20.92 -15.71
C LEU A 196 -2.70 -21.51 -14.35
N ASP A 197 -1.76 -20.91 -13.61
CA ASP A 197 -1.22 -21.43 -12.35
C ASP A 197 -0.69 -22.87 -12.51
N ASP A 198 0.04 -23.10 -13.60
CA ASP A 198 0.55 -24.41 -14.00
C ASP A 198 2.08 -24.40 -13.97
N ASP A 199 2.64 -25.02 -12.94
CA ASP A 199 4.08 -25.04 -12.70
C ASP A 199 4.82 -26.10 -13.56
N SER A 200 4.09 -26.96 -14.29
CA SER A 200 4.68 -28.02 -15.14
C SER A 200 5.51 -27.51 -16.32
N TYR A 201 5.38 -26.22 -16.64
CA TYR A 201 6.16 -25.56 -17.69
C TYR A 201 7.62 -25.32 -17.30
N PHE A 202 7.97 -25.47 -16.02
CA PHE A 202 9.30 -25.18 -15.51
C PHE A 202 10.04 -26.47 -15.11
N PRO A 203 11.36 -26.57 -15.40
CA PRO A 203 12.17 -27.67 -14.92
C PRO A 203 12.46 -27.56 -13.41
N ASP A 204 12.75 -28.68 -12.77
CA ASP A 204 12.92 -28.81 -11.32
C ASP A 204 13.91 -27.81 -10.70
N TRP A 205 15.00 -27.50 -11.42
CA TRP A 205 16.02 -26.57 -10.93
C TRP A 205 15.46 -25.16 -10.72
N VAL A 206 14.42 -24.75 -11.46
CA VAL A 206 13.74 -23.46 -11.27
C VAL A 206 13.04 -23.42 -9.91
N HIS A 207 12.44 -24.53 -9.48
CA HIS A 207 11.81 -24.65 -8.16
C HIS A 207 12.86 -24.66 -7.04
N ALA A 208 14.05 -25.22 -7.31
CA ALA A 208 15.16 -25.24 -6.38
C ALA A 208 15.91 -23.90 -6.24
N LEU A 209 15.64 -22.91 -7.11
CA LEU A 209 16.28 -21.59 -7.03
C LEU A 209 16.03 -20.90 -5.68
N PRO A 210 16.96 -20.02 -5.24
CA PRO A 210 16.77 -19.21 -4.05
C PRO A 210 15.44 -18.44 -4.09
N TYR A 211 14.68 -18.47 -3.00
CA TYR A 211 13.36 -17.83 -2.90
C TYR A 211 13.39 -16.33 -3.23
N SER A 212 14.53 -15.66 -3.05
CA SER A 212 14.71 -14.25 -3.38
C SER A 212 14.63 -13.94 -4.88
N ILE A 213 14.96 -14.90 -5.74
CA ILE A 213 14.97 -14.75 -7.20
C ILE A 213 13.99 -15.68 -7.92
N ARG A 214 13.54 -16.77 -7.30
CA ARG A 214 12.68 -17.81 -7.90
C ARG A 214 11.50 -17.24 -8.69
N ASP A 215 10.66 -16.43 -8.05
CA ASP A 215 9.48 -15.84 -8.69
C ASP A 215 9.84 -14.83 -9.79
N ARG A 216 10.95 -14.12 -9.63
CA ARG A 216 11.46 -13.15 -10.60
C ARG A 216 12.00 -13.85 -11.85
N VAL A 217 12.67 -14.99 -11.70
CA VAL A 217 13.14 -15.82 -12.83
C VAL A 217 11.95 -16.32 -13.62
N LYS A 218 10.92 -16.86 -12.95
CA LYS A 218 9.69 -17.32 -13.61
C LYS A 218 8.98 -16.18 -14.36
N TYR A 219 8.69 -15.06 -13.68
CA TYR A 219 7.69 -14.11 -14.15
C TYR A 219 8.14 -12.64 -14.31
N GLY A 220 9.34 -12.26 -13.87
CA GLY A 220 9.77 -10.85 -13.78
C GLY A 220 9.94 -10.11 -15.11
N SER A 221 10.14 -10.84 -16.21
CA SER A 221 10.37 -10.28 -17.56
C SER A 221 9.06 -10.13 -18.38
N LEU A 222 7.90 -10.49 -17.82
CA LEU A 222 6.67 -10.70 -18.57
C LEU A 222 5.76 -9.46 -18.72
N GLY A 223 6.14 -8.31 -18.17
CA GLY A 223 5.35 -7.07 -18.31
C GLY A 223 4.00 -7.07 -17.57
N LEU A 224 3.88 -7.82 -16.46
CA LEU A 224 2.61 -8.00 -15.77
C LEU A 224 2.13 -6.75 -15.02
N THR A 225 0.85 -6.42 -15.20
CA THR A 225 0.17 -5.34 -14.49
C THR A 225 -0.55 -5.84 -13.23
N GLU A 226 -1.00 -4.92 -12.38
CA GLU A 226 -1.84 -5.22 -11.21
C GLU A 226 -3.21 -5.83 -11.62
N GLU A 227 -3.65 -5.56 -12.86
CA GLU A 227 -4.86 -6.14 -13.46
C GLU A 227 -4.67 -7.58 -13.88
N ASP A 228 -3.54 -7.89 -14.52
CA ASP A 228 -3.18 -9.25 -14.94
C ASP A 228 -2.97 -10.15 -13.72
N GLU A 229 -2.32 -9.59 -12.71
CA GLU A 229 -2.14 -10.15 -11.39
C GLU A 229 -3.50 -10.45 -10.68
N ALA A 230 -4.48 -9.54 -10.73
CA ALA A 230 -5.82 -9.80 -10.20
C ALA A 230 -6.60 -10.81 -11.06
N LEU A 231 -6.41 -10.75 -12.38
CA LEU A 231 -6.97 -11.70 -13.33
C LEU A 231 -6.47 -13.12 -13.08
N ARG A 232 -5.19 -13.33 -12.77
CA ARG A 232 -4.67 -14.65 -12.42
C ARG A 232 -5.41 -15.26 -11.23
N VAL A 233 -5.61 -14.51 -10.15
CA VAL A 233 -6.38 -14.99 -8.98
C VAL A 233 -7.82 -15.35 -9.39
N ARG A 234 -8.42 -14.54 -10.26
CA ARG A 234 -9.75 -14.83 -10.82
C ARG A 234 -9.74 -16.13 -11.63
N LEU A 235 -8.78 -16.31 -12.53
CA LEU A 235 -8.60 -17.51 -13.34
C LEU A 235 -8.33 -18.75 -12.46
N ALA A 236 -7.52 -18.62 -11.42
CA ALA A 236 -7.18 -19.70 -10.49
C ALA A 236 -8.41 -20.24 -9.72
N ARG A 237 -9.44 -19.42 -9.54
CA ARG A 237 -10.72 -19.84 -8.93
C ARG A 237 -11.66 -20.56 -9.90
N LEU A 238 -11.38 -20.49 -11.20
CA LEU A 238 -12.15 -21.22 -12.20
C LEU A 238 -11.70 -22.68 -12.28
N PRO A 239 -12.63 -23.58 -12.65
CA PRO A 239 -12.29 -24.92 -13.14
C PRO A 239 -11.28 -24.86 -14.30
N ARG A 240 -10.46 -25.89 -14.46
CA ARG A 240 -9.33 -25.91 -15.41
C ARG A 240 -9.76 -25.69 -16.86
N ASP A 241 -10.87 -26.28 -17.29
CA ASP A 241 -11.40 -26.16 -18.65
C ASP A 241 -11.90 -24.72 -18.95
N ALA A 242 -12.63 -24.11 -18.01
CA ALA A 242 -13.09 -22.73 -18.11
C ALA A 242 -11.91 -21.75 -18.08
N ARG A 243 -10.91 -22.01 -17.22
CA ARG A 243 -9.67 -21.25 -17.13
C ARG A 243 -8.93 -21.22 -18.47
N LEU A 244 -8.77 -22.37 -19.12
CA LEU A 244 -8.09 -22.48 -20.42
C LEU A 244 -8.85 -21.73 -21.51
N ARG A 245 -10.18 -21.87 -21.58
CA ARG A 245 -11.01 -21.16 -22.58
C ARG A 245 -10.94 -19.64 -22.38
N GLU A 246 -11.11 -19.19 -21.14
CA GLU A 246 -11.10 -17.77 -20.81
C GLU A 246 -9.71 -17.16 -21.01
N TRP A 247 -8.64 -17.87 -20.64
CA TRP A 247 -7.27 -17.41 -20.91
C TRP A 247 -6.98 -17.30 -22.41
N LYS A 248 -7.36 -18.29 -23.22
CA LYS A 248 -7.20 -18.22 -24.69
C LYS A 248 -7.94 -17.01 -25.27
N ARG A 249 -9.17 -16.75 -24.82
CA ARG A 249 -9.96 -15.58 -25.23
C ARG A 249 -9.28 -14.27 -24.85
N LEU A 250 -8.77 -14.16 -23.63
CA LEU A 250 -8.10 -12.96 -23.13
C LEU A 250 -6.72 -12.75 -23.78
N LYS A 251 -5.98 -13.83 -24.06
CA LYS A 251 -4.71 -13.80 -24.79
C LYS A 251 -4.91 -13.24 -26.19
N ALA A 252 -5.88 -13.77 -26.94
CA ALA A 252 -6.24 -13.23 -28.25
C ALA A 252 -6.63 -11.74 -28.16
N ALA A 253 -7.46 -11.36 -27.18
CA ALA A 253 -7.84 -9.96 -26.99
C ALA A 253 -6.64 -9.05 -26.65
N LYS A 254 -5.62 -9.55 -25.93
CA LYS A 254 -4.38 -8.81 -25.63
C LYS A 254 -3.50 -8.68 -26.86
N GLU A 255 -3.40 -9.71 -27.70
CA GLU A 255 -2.70 -9.65 -28.98
C GLU A 255 -3.35 -8.63 -29.92
N TYR A 256 -4.69 -8.59 -30.00
CA TYR A 256 -5.41 -7.55 -30.73
C TYR A 256 -5.17 -6.15 -30.18
N ARG A 257 -5.12 -5.98 -28.85
CA ARG A 257 -4.80 -4.68 -28.25
C ARG A 257 -3.37 -4.25 -28.58
N ALA A 258 -2.39 -5.15 -28.44
CA ALA A 258 -1.00 -4.86 -28.77
C ALA A 258 -0.82 -4.48 -30.25
N ALA A 259 -1.58 -5.10 -31.17
CA ALA A 259 -1.60 -4.70 -32.57
C ALA A 259 -2.18 -3.30 -32.81
N ASN A 260 -3.13 -2.86 -31.97
CA ASN A 260 -3.78 -1.55 -32.06
C ASN A 260 -3.08 -0.46 -31.21
N GLU A 261 -2.07 -0.81 -30.42
CA GLU A 261 -1.32 0.09 -29.52
C GLU A 261 -0.33 1.01 -30.27
N GLU A 262 -0.34 1.02 -31.60
CA GLU A 262 0.38 2.02 -32.41
C GLU A 262 -0.08 3.46 -32.09
N THR A 263 -1.38 3.62 -31.78
CA THR A 263 -1.97 4.93 -31.45
C THR A 263 -2.28 5.05 -29.96
N LEU A 264 -2.07 6.24 -29.41
CA LEU A 264 -2.47 6.57 -28.04
C LEU A 264 -3.94 6.97 -27.99
N THR A 265 -4.69 6.36 -27.09
CA THR A 265 -6.08 6.75 -26.83
C THR A 265 -6.17 8.09 -26.10
N LEU A 266 -7.31 8.78 -26.21
CA LEU A 266 -7.53 10.06 -25.51
C LEU A 266 -7.37 9.94 -23.99
N ALA A 267 -7.74 8.78 -23.41
CA ALA A 267 -7.59 8.53 -21.99
C ALA A 267 -6.11 8.45 -21.58
N GLU A 268 -5.27 7.80 -22.39
CA GLU A 268 -3.83 7.71 -22.17
C GLU A 268 -3.16 9.08 -22.34
N LEU A 269 -3.50 9.84 -23.39
CA LEU A 269 -3.00 11.20 -23.58
C LEU A 269 -3.32 12.11 -22.38
N ARG A 270 -4.53 11.98 -21.83
CA ARG A 270 -4.91 12.71 -20.61
C ARG A 270 -4.07 12.28 -19.41
N ASP A 271 -3.89 10.98 -19.20
CA ASP A 271 -3.11 10.46 -18.06
C ASP A 271 -1.63 10.86 -18.17
N VAL A 272 -1.05 10.84 -19.39
CA VAL A 272 0.31 11.34 -19.69
C VAL A 272 0.42 12.84 -19.41
N ARG A 273 -0.51 13.65 -19.91
CA ARG A 273 -0.54 15.10 -19.66
C ARG A 273 -0.69 15.44 -18.17
N GLN A 274 -1.46 14.64 -17.42
CA GLN A 274 -1.62 14.80 -15.97
C GLN A 274 -0.43 14.24 -15.17
N GLY A 275 0.47 13.47 -15.78
CA GLY A 275 1.55 12.76 -15.09
C GLY A 275 1.07 11.62 -14.18
N LYS A 276 -0.18 11.15 -14.34
CA LYS A 276 -0.74 10.06 -13.53
C LYS A 276 -0.25 8.72 -14.07
N ARG A 277 0.33 7.90 -13.19
CA ARG A 277 0.84 6.57 -13.53
C ARG A 277 -0.09 5.51 -12.99
N ARG A 278 -0.82 4.80 -13.86
CA ARG A 278 -1.66 3.65 -13.48
C ARG A 278 -0.79 2.48 -13.02
N PHE A 279 0.24 2.16 -13.78
CA PHE A 279 1.24 1.15 -13.43
C PHE A 279 2.40 1.80 -12.69
N HIS A 280 2.28 1.91 -11.37
CA HIS A 280 3.24 2.58 -10.50
C HIS A 280 4.24 1.64 -9.82
N TRP A 281 4.33 0.37 -10.25
CA TRP A 281 5.28 -0.58 -9.66
C TRP A 281 6.74 -0.06 -9.73
N LEU A 282 7.17 0.42 -10.90
CA LEU A 282 8.52 0.99 -11.07
C LEU A 282 8.75 2.19 -10.14
N GLN A 283 7.72 3.03 -9.94
CA GLN A 283 7.77 4.14 -9.00
C GLN A 283 7.97 3.63 -7.57
N ARG A 284 7.26 2.58 -7.14
CA ARG A 284 7.45 1.96 -5.82
C ARG A 284 8.86 1.37 -5.66
N LYS A 285 9.39 0.69 -6.68
CA LYS A 285 10.78 0.18 -6.69
C LYS A 285 11.79 1.31 -6.50
N ARG A 286 11.65 2.41 -7.26
CA ARG A 286 12.53 3.59 -7.17
C ARG A 286 12.39 4.32 -5.83
N GLN A 287 11.16 4.46 -5.32
CA GLN A 287 10.91 5.04 -4.00
C GLN A 287 11.56 4.21 -2.89
N LYS A 288 11.46 2.88 -2.95
CA LYS A 288 12.10 1.98 -1.98
C LYS A 288 13.62 2.08 -2.02
N ARG A 289 14.19 2.18 -3.23
CA ARG A 289 15.63 2.43 -3.42
C ARG A 289 16.04 3.79 -2.81
N ALA A 290 15.30 4.85 -3.10
CA ALA A 290 15.54 6.18 -2.54
C ALA A 290 15.42 6.19 -1.00
N SER A 291 14.42 5.51 -0.44
CA SER A 291 14.26 5.36 1.02
C SER A 291 15.41 4.58 1.65
N ALA A 292 15.92 3.54 0.99
CA ALA A 292 17.09 2.80 1.46
C ALA A 292 18.35 3.68 1.45
N LEU A 293 18.58 4.44 0.37
CA LEU A 293 19.69 5.40 0.27
C LEU A 293 19.58 6.48 1.35
N ARG A 294 18.40 7.08 1.53
CA ARG A 294 18.14 8.08 2.57
C ARG A 294 18.45 7.53 3.97
N ARG A 295 17.99 6.32 4.29
CA ARG A 295 18.27 5.69 5.58
C ARG A 295 19.76 5.43 5.81
N MET A 296 20.51 5.05 4.77
CA MET A 296 21.97 4.92 4.90
C MET A 296 22.64 6.28 5.13
N ALA A 297 22.22 7.30 4.39
CA ALA A 297 22.74 8.67 4.50
C ALA A 297 22.45 9.29 5.87
N MET A 298 21.30 9.01 6.49
CA MET A 298 20.98 9.48 7.86
C MET A 298 22.03 9.07 8.91
N ARG A 299 22.77 7.98 8.67
CA ARG A 299 23.81 7.53 9.57
C ARG A 299 25.19 8.04 9.21
N LYS A 300 25.56 7.91 7.93
CA LYS A 300 26.86 8.33 7.41
C LYS A 300 26.62 9.21 6.18
N PRO A 301 26.45 10.53 6.38
CA PRO A 301 26.19 11.46 5.29
C PRO A 301 27.29 11.44 4.22
N GLU A 302 28.55 11.50 4.66
CA GLU A 302 29.74 11.56 3.78
C GLU A 302 29.84 10.39 2.79
N GLY A 303 29.39 9.20 3.17
CA GLY A 303 29.47 8.02 2.30
C GLY A 303 28.42 7.97 1.19
N HIS A 304 27.42 8.86 1.23
CA HIS A 304 26.26 8.84 0.34
C HIS A 304 25.86 10.25 -0.11
N GLU A 305 26.83 11.16 -0.20
CA GLU A 305 26.61 12.51 -0.73
C GLU A 305 26.11 12.45 -2.18
N LEU A 306 25.10 13.25 -2.51
CA LEU A 306 24.58 13.32 -3.88
C LEU A 306 25.55 14.06 -4.81
N TRP A 307 26.19 15.10 -4.27
CA TRP A 307 27.19 15.91 -4.95
C TRP A 307 28.42 16.04 -4.04
N PRO A 308 29.66 15.88 -4.56
CA PRO A 308 30.85 15.97 -3.72
C PRO A 308 31.00 17.34 -3.09
N SER A 309 31.07 17.39 -1.75
CA SER A 309 31.22 18.64 -0.98
C SER A 309 32.44 19.49 -1.35
N SER A 310 33.53 18.86 -1.81
CA SER A 310 34.76 19.55 -2.22
C SER A 310 34.73 20.13 -3.64
N VAL A 311 33.74 19.75 -4.46
CA VAL A 311 33.69 20.12 -5.88
C VAL A 311 32.67 21.23 -6.09
N THR A 312 33.14 22.35 -6.63
CA THR A 312 32.26 23.48 -7.01
C THR A 312 31.31 23.08 -8.13
N ASP A 313 30.02 23.36 -7.97
CA ASP A 313 28.99 23.08 -8.97
C ASP A 313 28.79 24.29 -9.91
N PHE A 314 29.26 24.18 -11.15
CA PHE A 314 29.03 25.20 -12.16
C PHE A 314 27.55 25.30 -12.59
N SER A 315 26.79 24.20 -12.50
CA SER A 315 25.36 24.23 -12.79
C SER A 315 24.60 25.05 -11.74
N GLN A 316 25.02 24.98 -10.46
CA GLN A 316 24.52 25.84 -9.40
C GLN A 316 24.87 27.32 -9.65
N ARG A 317 26.06 27.63 -10.19
CA ARG A 317 26.43 29.01 -10.58
C ARG A 317 25.54 29.53 -11.71
N ILE A 318 25.23 28.71 -12.71
CA ILE A 318 24.29 29.05 -13.79
C ILE A 318 22.89 29.27 -13.22
N ALA A 319 22.42 28.38 -12.33
CA ALA A 319 21.14 28.55 -11.64
C ALA A 319 21.11 29.83 -10.79
N PHE A 320 22.21 30.20 -10.15
CA PHE A 320 22.33 31.44 -9.39
C PHE A 320 22.23 32.67 -10.30
N ILE A 321 22.85 32.66 -11.48
CA ILE A 321 22.67 33.71 -12.51
C ILE A 321 21.22 33.73 -13.00
N ALA A 322 20.61 32.56 -13.24
CA ALA A 322 19.22 32.46 -13.64
C ALA A 322 18.28 33.03 -12.57
N GLN A 323 18.57 32.85 -11.28
CA GLN A 323 17.83 33.48 -10.18
C GLN A 323 17.99 35.01 -10.18
N HIS A 324 19.15 35.56 -10.57
CA HIS A 324 19.30 37.01 -10.75
C HIS A 324 18.40 37.53 -11.88
N VAL A 325 18.38 36.82 -13.01
CA VAL A 325 17.53 37.15 -14.16
C VAL A 325 16.06 37.05 -13.80
N GLU A 326 15.65 35.94 -13.17
CA GLU A 326 14.30 35.73 -12.67
C GLU A 326 13.88 36.92 -11.82
N ASN A 327 14.66 37.29 -10.81
CA ASN A 327 14.32 38.36 -9.87
C ASN A 327 14.55 39.80 -10.40
N GLY A 328 14.93 39.95 -11.67
CA GLY A 328 15.14 41.26 -12.30
C GLY A 328 16.31 42.05 -11.72
N LEU A 329 17.30 41.39 -11.10
CA LEU A 329 18.48 42.04 -10.55
C LEU A 329 19.51 42.26 -11.67
N GLN A 330 19.95 43.50 -11.84
CA GLN A 330 20.93 43.85 -12.87
C GLN A 330 22.31 43.25 -12.53
N THR A 331 22.79 42.32 -13.37
CA THR A 331 24.05 41.61 -13.17
C THR A 331 25.26 42.33 -13.76
N GLY A 332 25.06 43.16 -14.79
CA GLY A 332 26.12 43.98 -15.41
C GLY A 332 27.31 43.21 -15.99
N GLY A 333 27.16 41.90 -16.22
CA GLY A 333 28.23 41.03 -16.74
C GLY A 333 29.41 40.80 -15.77
N LYS A 334 29.29 41.16 -14.49
CA LYS A 334 30.35 40.99 -13.49
C LYS A 334 30.20 39.64 -12.77
N TRP A 335 31.31 38.96 -12.53
CA TRP A 335 31.36 37.71 -11.77
C TRP A 335 32.55 37.72 -10.80
N PRO A 336 32.42 37.28 -9.52
CA PRO A 336 31.21 36.75 -8.87
C PRO A 336 30.12 37.80 -8.62
N LEU A 337 28.86 37.34 -8.60
CA LEU A 337 27.70 38.17 -8.24
C LEU A 337 27.49 38.15 -6.72
N ASP A 338 26.83 39.19 -6.19
CA ASP A 338 26.58 39.34 -4.76
C ASP A 338 25.36 38.52 -4.30
N GLU A 339 25.58 37.56 -3.40
CA GLU A 339 24.54 36.69 -2.84
C GLU A 339 23.55 37.44 -1.97
N ASP A 340 24.02 38.44 -1.20
CA ASP A 340 23.14 39.24 -0.34
C ASP A 340 22.28 40.21 -1.16
N ALA A 341 22.80 40.70 -2.28
CA ALA A 341 22.00 41.47 -3.23
C ALA A 341 20.86 40.63 -3.83
N LEU A 342 21.14 39.38 -4.22
CA LEU A 342 20.11 38.47 -4.75
C LEU A 342 19.02 38.17 -3.72
N THR A 343 19.39 37.88 -2.47
CA THR A 343 18.42 37.56 -1.41
C THR A 343 17.51 38.76 -1.11
N LYS A 344 18.08 39.96 -1.03
CA LYS A 344 17.30 41.21 -0.90
C LYS A 344 16.38 41.42 -2.10
N ALA A 345 16.86 41.16 -3.32
CA ALA A 345 16.05 41.26 -4.53
C ALA A 345 14.87 40.26 -4.51
N LYS A 346 15.09 39.01 -4.10
CA LYS A 346 14.03 38.00 -3.91
C LYS A 346 12.95 38.47 -2.92
N ILE A 347 13.35 38.98 -1.74
CA ILE A 347 12.41 39.49 -0.73
C ILE A 347 11.62 40.67 -1.29
N LYS A 348 12.31 41.63 -1.91
CA LYS A 348 11.69 42.82 -2.49
C LYS A 348 10.70 42.45 -3.60
N ARG A 349 11.07 41.51 -4.47
CA ARG A 349 10.19 41.00 -5.52
C ARG A 349 8.97 40.32 -4.94
N ARG A 350 9.13 39.44 -3.95
CA ARG A 350 8.01 38.77 -3.26
C ARG A 350 7.05 39.78 -2.60
N GLN A 351 7.59 40.85 -2.01
CA GLN A 351 6.77 41.94 -1.46
C GLN A 351 6.03 42.73 -2.54
N SER A 352 6.68 42.96 -3.69
CA SER A 352 6.09 43.61 -4.85
C SER A 352 5.02 42.76 -5.53
N GLU A 353 5.24 41.46 -5.70
CA GLU A 353 4.28 40.48 -6.25
C GLU A 353 3.08 40.28 -5.32
N ALA A 354 3.27 40.44 -4.01
CA ALA A 354 2.16 40.47 -3.07
C ALA A 354 1.34 41.78 -3.15
N GLU A 355 1.80 42.78 -3.91
CA GLU A 355 1.17 44.11 -4.09
C GLU A 355 0.91 44.86 -2.76
N ARG A 356 1.64 44.51 -1.70
CA ARG A 356 1.47 45.07 -0.35
C ARG A 356 2.30 46.32 -0.09
N THR A 357 2.85 46.96 -1.11
CA THR A 357 3.79 48.08 -1.00
C THR A 357 3.25 49.23 -0.15
N PHE A 358 1.97 49.59 -0.31
CA PHE A 358 1.30 50.63 0.47
C PHE A 358 0.66 50.11 1.78
N LEU A 359 0.47 48.79 1.89
CA LEU A 359 -0.23 48.14 3.00
C LEU A 359 0.73 47.44 3.99
N MET A 360 2.03 47.74 3.90
CA MET A 360 3.01 47.10 4.77
C MET A 360 2.75 47.44 6.24
N SER A 361 2.59 46.40 7.07
CA SER A 361 2.48 46.56 8.51
C SER A 361 3.80 47.07 9.12
N LEU A 362 3.75 47.60 10.34
CA LEU A 362 4.97 48.08 11.03
C LEU A 362 5.99 46.95 11.23
N ASP A 363 5.52 45.72 11.46
CA ASP A 363 6.40 44.55 11.60
C ASP A 363 7.02 44.15 10.26
N GLU A 364 6.26 44.21 9.15
CA GLU A 364 6.78 43.99 7.79
C GLU A 364 7.84 45.04 7.41
N LYS A 365 7.61 46.31 7.77
CA LYS A 365 8.59 47.40 7.55
C LYS A 365 9.86 47.21 8.38
N LYS A 366 9.74 46.76 9.63
CA LYS A 366 10.89 46.46 10.50
C LYS A 366 11.73 45.31 9.93
N ILE A 367 11.09 44.22 9.50
CA ILE A 367 11.77 43.06 8.90
C ILE A 367 12.47 43.45 7.60
N ALA A 368 11.82 44.25 6.75
CA ALA A 368 12.42 44.76 5.51
C ALA A 368 13.64 45.67 5.79
N ALA A 369 13.55 46.53 6.81
CA ALA A 369 14.64 47.41 7.22
C ALA A 369 15.82 46.65 7.84
N SER A 370 15.56 45.63 8.67
CA SER A 370 16.60 44.77 9.23
C SER A 370 17.26 43.89 8.17
N ALA A 371 16.50 43.44 7.17
CA ALA A 371 17.03 42.69 6.03
C ALA A 371 17.95 43.54 5.14
N GLY A 372 17.73 44.86 5.09
CA GLY A 372 18.55 45.80 4.30
C GLY A 372 19.92 46.10 4.93
N ARG A 373 20.03 46.06 6.27
CA ARG A 373 21.27 46.33 7.02
C ARG A 373 22.04 45.02 7.19
N GLY A 374 23.17 44.85 6.49
CA GLY A 374 23.96 43.62 6.40
C GLY A 374 24.66 43.18 7.70
N GLY A 375 23.89 42.96 8.77
CA GLY A 375 24.40 42.66 10.11
C GLY A 375 23.71 41.47 10.79
N MET A 376 23.21 40.49 10.03
CA MET A 376 22.80 39.22 10.63
C MET A 376 24.00 38.27 10.66
N HIS A 377 24.49 37.96 11.86
CA HIS A 377 25.42 36.86 12.08
C HIS A 377 24.75 35.56 11.59
N GLY A 378 25.15 35.06 10.42
CA GLY A 378 24.58 33.87 9.77
C GLY A 378 24.25 34.01 8.28
N GLY A 379 24.34 35.20 7.69
CA GLY A 379 24.05 35.39 6.25
C GLY A 379 22.55 35.30 5.92
N MET A 380 22.02 36.23 5.13
CA MET A 380 20.59 36.25 4.79
C MET A 380 20.18 35.06 3.91
N LYS A 381 21.12 34.54 3.12
CA LYS A 381 20.93 33.39 2.24
C LYS A 381 20.62 32.11 3.00
N GLU A 382 21.42 31.77 4.01
CA GLU A 382 21.21 30.56 4.83
C GLU A 382 19.84 30.60 5.54
N LEU A 383 19.42 31.79 5.97
CA LEU A 383 18.11 31.99 6.59
C LEU A 383 16.96 31.81 5.58
N LEU A 384 17.09 32.31 4.35
CA LEU A 384 16.08 32.10 3.31
C LEU A 384 16.03 30.65 2.86
N ASP A 385 17.18 30.00 2.70
CA ASP A 385 17.26 28.58 2.35
C ASP A 385 16.60 27.72 3.45
N ALA A 386 16.83 28.06 4.74
CA ALA A 386 16.15 27.40 5.86
C ALA A 386 14.63 27.70 5.93
N LEU A 387 14.17 28.86 5.44
CA LEU A 387 12.74 29.19 5.35
C LEU A 387 12.05 28.50 4.17
N ASP A 388 12.79 28.18 3.12
CA ASP A 388 12.31 27.44 1.96
C ASP A 388 12.19 25.93 2.25
N GLU A 389 12.81 25.42 3.32
CA GLU A 389 12.59 24.04 3.79
C GLU A 389 11.14 23.88 4.33
N PRO A 390 10.32 22.99 3.73
CA PRO A 390 8.93 22.81 4.12
C PRO A 390 8.82 21.95 5.40
N GLU A 391 9.33 22.44 6.52
CA GLU A 391 9.26 21.76 7.80
C GLU A 391 7.86 21.84 8.43
N LYS A 392 7.50 20.79 9.16
CA LYS A 392 6.21 20.72 9.84
C LYS A 392 6.22 21.59 11.10
N ARG A 393 5.41 22.64 11.11
CA ARG A 393 5.25 23.54 12.27
C ARG A 393 4.84 22.82 13.55
N TYR A 394 5.40 23.27 14.67
CA TYR A 394 5.04 22.85 16.03
C TYR A 394 3.65 23.34 16.44
N LYS A 395 2.94 22.54 17.26
CA LYS A 395 1.66 22.94 17.87
C LYS A 395 1.92 23.57 19.24
N LYS A 396 1.11 24.57 19.63
CA LYS A 396 1.15 25.15 20.98
C LYS A 396 0.83 24.09 22.04
N LEU A 397 1.62 24.03 23.11
CA LEU A 397 1.47 23.07 24.21
C LEU A 397 1.27 23.79 25.54
N SER A 398 0.62 23.12 26.49
CA SER A 398 0.62 23.53 27.90
C SER A 398 2.04 23.41 28.49
N ARG A 399 2.39 24.29 29.44
CA ARG A 399 3.71 24.32 30.10
C ARG A 399 4.11 22.96 30.67
N LYS A 400 3.20 22.26 31.35
CA LYS A 400 3.46 20.92 31.92
C LYS A 400 3.74 19.88 30.83
N THR A 401 2.96 19.88 29.75
CA THR A 401 3.16 18.97 28.62
C THR A 401 4.45 19.25 27.87
N TYR A 402 4.81 20.53 27.72
CA TYR A 402 6.08 20.95 27.14
C TYR A 402 7.26 20.50 27.99
N ALA A 403 7.25 20.77 29.30
CA ALA A 403 8.30 20.33 30.22
C ALA A 403 8.48 18.80 30.21
N ASN A 404 7.37 18.05 30.24
CA ASN A 404 7.41 16.59 30.14
C ASN A 404 7.99 16.11 28.80
N ARG A 405 7.71 16.84 27.70
CA ARG A 405 8.27 16.53 26.38
C ARG A 405 9.76 16.80 26.33
N VAL A 406 10.20 17.96 26.80
CA VAL A 406 11.63 18.30 26.90
C VAL A 406 12.36 17.23 27.71
N ASN A 407 11.80 16.84 28.87
CA ASN A 407 12.38 15.79 29.68
C ASN A 407 12.46 14.44 28.93
N ALA A 408 11.40 14.06 28.21
CA ALA A 408 11.38 12.82 27.43
C ALA A 408 12.34 12.82 26.22
N ILE A 409 12.59 14.00 25.63
CA ILE A 409 13.59 14.20 24.56
C ILE A 409 14.99 14.06 25.14
N VAL A 410 15.28 14.70 26.30
CA VAL A 410 16.57 14.56 27.01
C VAL A 410 16.85 13.10 27.36
N HIS A 411 15.82 12.34 27.76
CA HIS A 411 15.93 10.90 28.00
C HIS A 411 15.93 10.02 26.73
N GLY A 412 15.74 10.58 25.54
CA GLY A 412 15.82 9.87 24.26
C GLY A 412 14.64 8.94 23.92
N ASP A 413 13.47 9.08 24.57
CA ASP A 413 12.29 8.23 24.29
C ASP A 413 11.27 8.87 23.33
N GLN A 414 11.30 10.20 23.20
CA GLN A 414 10.43 10.97 22.31
C GLN A 414 11.23 11.83 21.34
N ASP A 415 10.63 12.08 20.17
CA ASP A 415 11.13 13.08 19.24
C ASP A 415 10.63 14.50 19.54
N GLU A 416 11.12 15.48 18.77
CA GLU A 416 10.78 16.90 18.85
C GLU A 416 9.27 17.20 18.78
N HIS A 417 8.51 16.36 18.06
CA HIS A 417 7.06 16.50 17.92
C HIS A 417 6.28 15.73 19.00
N GLY A 418 6.96 15.03 19.91
CA GLY A 418 6.41 14.24 21.00
C GLY A 418 5.92 12.85 20.59
N ARG A 419 6.37 12.33 19.44
CA ARG A 419 6.08 10.96 19.02
C ARG A 419 7.05 10.02 19.73
N GLN A 420 6.53 8.93 20.29
CA GLN A 420 7.32 7.95 21.03
C GLN A 420 8.00 6.97 20.07
N TYR A 421 9.32 6.85 20.16
CA TYR A 421 10.11 6.01 19.23
C TYR A 421 9.66 4.54 19.22
N ARG A 422 9.45 3.95 20.40
CA ARG A 422 9.02 2.54 20.52
C ARG A 422 7.65 2.29 19.89
N LYS A 423 6.72 3.24 20.00
CA LYS A 423 5.38 3.13 19.39
C LYS A 423 5.45 3.27 17.87
N LEU A 424 6.28 4.18 17.36
CA LEU A 424 6.49 4.36 15.93
C LEU A 424 7.18 3.13 15.31
N HIS A 425 8.16 2.55 15.97
CA HIS A 425 8.81 1.31 15.53
C HIS A 425 7.79 0.16 15.43
N ASN A 426 6.93 -0.02 16.44
CA ASN A 426 5.86 -1.03 16.39
C ASN A 426 4.84 -0.75 15.27
N LEU A 427 4.55 0.53 15.00
CA LEU A 427 3.68 0.96 13.91
C LEU A 427 4.27 0.64 12.53
N ALA A 428 5.59 0.78 12.37
CA ALA A 428 6.31 0.49 11.13
C ALA A 428 6.46 -1.02 10.87
N THR A 429 6.62 -1.81 11.93
CA THR A 429 6.94 -3.25 11.81
C THR A 429 5.72 -4.16 11.79
N ARG A 430 4.65 -3.81 12.50
CA ARG A 430 3.46 -4.67 12.68
C ARG A 430 2.25 -4.14 11.94
N ARG A 431 1.38 -5.06 11.51
CA ARG A 431 0.06 -4.74 10.95
C ARG A 431 -0.81 -4.07 12.01
N GLN A 432 -1.52 -3.00 11.61
CA GLN A 432 -2.49 -2.29 12.45
C GLN A 432 -3.94 -2.60 12.09
N ARG A 433 -4.20 -2.80 10.79
CA ARG A 433 -5.54 -3.09 10.28
C ARG A 433 -6.02 -4.42 10.86
N ARG A 434 -7.16 -4.43 11.55
CA ARG A 434 -7.80 -5.66 12.01
C ARG A 434 -8.47 -6.37 10.82
N PHE A 435 -8.83 -7.63 10.99
CA PHE A 435 -9.71 -8.31 10.04
C PHE A 435 -11.15 -8.03 10.46
N ASP A 436 -12.02 -7.72 9.49
CA ASP A 436 -13.42 -7.41 9.78
C ASP A 436 -14.32 -8.66 9.65
N SER A 437 -13.81 -9.75 9.07
CA SER A 437 -14.56 -11.00 8.86
C SER A 437 -13.64 -12.21 8.72
N LEU A 438 -14.11 -13.41 9.09
CA LEU A 438 -13.43 -14.68 8.81
C LEU A 438 -13.23 -14.92 7.31
N ALA A 439 -14.20 -14.50 6.48
CA ALA A 439 -14.07 -14.57 5.02
C ALA A 439 -12.90 -13.72 4.49
N GLU A 440 -12.61 -12.60 5.16
CA GLU A 440 -11.46 -11.76 4.83
C GLU A 440 -10.14 -12.43 5.24
N MET A 441 -10.13 -13.11 6.40
CA MET A 441 -8.97 -13.90 6.83
C MET A 441 -8.68 -15.06 5.87
N ALA A 442 -9.72 -15.75 5.40
CA ALA A 442 -9.59 -16.82 4.42
C ALA A 442 -9.04 -16.29 3.09
N LEU A 443 -9.58 -15.17 2.60
CA LEU A 443 -9.08 -14.50 1.39
C LEU A 443 -7.63 -14.06 1.54
N GLU A 444 -7.25 -13.47 2.68
CA GLU A 444 -5.86 -13.09 2.96
C GLU A 444 -4.95 -14.32 2.95
N LYS A 445 -5.38 -15.44 3.55
CA LYS A 445 -4.60 -16.69 3.57
C LYS A 445 -4.39 -17.25 2.16
N GLU A 446 -5.42 -17.20 1.31
CA GLU A 446 -5.36 -17.61 -0.10
C GLU A 446 -4.34 -16.76 -0.88
N VAL A 447 -4.48 -15.43 -0.81
CA VAL A 447 -3.71 -14.49 -1.65
C VAL A 447 -2.31 -14.19 -1.09
N ARG A 448 -2.01 -14.56 0.16
CA ARG A 448 -0.70 -14.26 0.77
C ARG A 448 0.46 -15.03 0.15
N LYS A 449 0.22 -16.23 -0.39
CA LYS A 449 1.24 -17.08 -1.03
C LYS A 449 1.41 -16.79 -2.53
N GLU A 450 0.86 -15.67 -3.01
CA GLU A 450 1.02 -15.26 -4.40
C GLU A 450 2.49 -14.90 -4.71
N PRO A 451 3.05 -15.38 -5.83
CA PRO A 451 4.42 -15.11 -6.24
C PRO A 451 4.68 -13.60 -6.36
N LEU A 452 5.86 -13.19 -5.88
CA LEU A 452 6.28 -11.80 -5.87
C LEU A 452 7.11 -11.49 -7.12
N ILE A 453 6.41 -11.18 -8.21
CA ILE A 453 6.99 -11.01 -9.56
C ILE A 453 8.13 -9.99 -9.62
N ASN A 454 7.98 -8.86 -8.93
CA ASN A 454 8.89 -7.72 -9.06
C ASN A 454 9.57 -7.30 -7.74
N VAL A 455 9.40 -8.10 -6.67
CA VAL A 455 9.99 -7.87 -5.35
C VAL A 455 10.96 -9.00 -5.05
N SER A 456 11.91 -8.75 -4.17
CA SER A 456 12.61 -9.85 -3.50
C SER A 456 11.58 -10.75 -2.82
N GLY A 457 11.56 -12.03 -3.22
CA GLY A 457 10.65 -13.02 -2.68
C GLY A 457 10.85 -13.22 -1.18
N LEU A 458 9.76 -13.57 -0.49
CA LEU A 458 9.82 -14.05 0.89
C LEU A 458 9.97 -15.56 0.86
N ASN A 459 10.63 -16.12 1.88
CA ASN A 459 10.70 -17.58 1.98
C ASN A 459 9.33 -18.12 2.39
N HIS A 460 8.65 -18.77 1.45
CA HIS A 460 7.43 -19.52 1.71
C HIS A 460 7.81 -20.97 1.98
N THR A 461 8.02 -21.30 3.24
CA THR A 461 8.23 -22.70 3.64
C THR A 461 6.92 -23.47 3.51
N ASP A 462 7.01 -24.76 3.19
CA ASP A 462 5.83 -25.63 3.01
C ASP A 462 4.92 -25.63 4.24
N ASP A 463 5.54 -25.50 5.41
CA ASP A 463 4.90 -25.49 6.71
C ASP A 463 4.50 -24.10 7.24
N GLU A 464 4.61 -23.02 6.45
CA GLU A 464 4.33 -21.66 6.93
C GLU A 464 2.94 -21.54 7.58
N HIS A 465 1.96 -22.29 7.04
CA HIS A 465 0.56 -22.33 7.49
C HIS A 465 0.17 -23.58 8.27
N TRP A 466 1.10 -24.50 8.49
CA TRP A 466 0.84 -25.66 9.34
C TRP A 466 0.82 -25.25 10.79
N SER A 467 0.24 -26.08 11.66
CA SER A 467 0.30 -25.84 13.10
C SER A 467 1.77 -25.73 13.51
N ARG A 468 2.12 -24.59 14.12
CA ARG A 468 3.47 -24.36 14.65
C ARG A 468 3.60 -24.80 16.11
N HIS A 469 2.49 -25.22 16.72
CA HIS A 469 2.45 -25.58 18.13
C HIS A 469 3.49 -26.65 18.49
N GLU A 470 3.69 -27.64 17.61
CA GLU A 470 4.69 -28.70 17.80
C GLU A 470 6.09 -28.33 17.25
N LYS A 471 6.21 -27.23 16.50
CA LYS A 471 7.47 -26.79 15.86
C LYS A 471 8.20 -25.71 16.67
N SER A 472 7.45 -24.87 17.36
CA SER A 472 7.96 -23.80 18.20
C SER A 472 8.16 -24.32 19.61
N TRP A 473 9.40 -24.29 20.08
CA TRP A 473 9.76 -24.67 21.46
C TRP A 473 8.95 -23.94 22.53
N MET A 474 8.49 -22.72 22.24
CA MET A 474 7.86 -21.84 23.23
C MET A 474 6.32 -21.93 23.23
N ASP A 475 5.71 -22.55 22.22
CA ASP A 475 4.25 -22.51 22.04
C ASP A 475 3.51 -23.47 23.01
N GLY A 476 4.22 -24.45 23.60
CA GLY A 476 3.71 -25.37 24.61
C GLY A 476 4.30 -25.18 26.02
N LEU A 477 5.22 -24.22 26.20
CA LEU A 477 5.83 -23.95 27.51
C LEU A 477 4.94 -23.06 28.39
N PRO A 478 5.05 -23.22 29.72
CA PRO A 478 4.23 -22.46 30.66
C PRO A 478 4.37 -20.95 30.47
N SER A 479 3.23 -20.26 30.29
CA SER A 479 3.20 -18.84 29.96
C SER A 479 2.40 -18.02 30.95
N THR A 480 3.06 -17.05 31.59
CA THR A 480 2.43 -16.07 32.49
C THR A 480 1.35 -15.22 31.81
N ARG A 481 1.37 -15.09 30.48
CA ARG A 481 0.34 -14.34 29.74
C ARG A 481 -0.89 -15.18 29.40
N TYR A 482 -0.71 -16.49 29.22
CA TYR A 482 -1.79 -17.40 28.80
C TYR A 482 -2.32 -18.27 29.94
N GLY A 483 -1.67 -18.27 31.12
CA GLY A 483 -2.25 -18.77 32.35
C GLY A 483 -2.06 -20.26 32.62
N SER A 484 -0.94 -20.82 32.19
CA SER A 484 -0.29 -22.05 32.67
C SER A 484 1.00 -22.14 31.89
#